data_AF-A0A9X3H7I9-F1
#
_entry.id   AF-A0A9X3H7I9-F1
#
_cell.length_a   1.000
_cell.length_b   1.000
_cell.length_c   1.000
_cell.angle_alpha   90.00
_cell.angle_beta   90.00
_cell.angle_gamma   90.00
#
_symmetry.space_group_name_H-M   'P 1'
#
loop_
_entity.id
_entity.type
_entity.pdbx_description
1 polymer ?
#
loop_
_entity_poly.entity_id
_entity_poly.type
_entity_poly.pdbx_seq_one_letter_code
_entity_poly.pdbx_strand_id
1 'polypeptide(L)' 'MARKDNIFKSFLEHELIYTKYNLQDTELPNTVREALNSDTPIVKAIALIVDSLEKSPSSTDNELRNIILQYLNTAI' A
#
# COMPACT_ATOMS: atom_id res chain seq x y z
N MET A 1 13.47 -1.93 -10.53
CA MET A 1 12.12 -1.95 -9.93
C MET A 1 11.54 -3.33 -10.13
N ALA A 2 11.03 -3.93 -9.05
CA ALA A 2 10.32 -5.20 -9.12
C ALA A 2 8.92 -4.98 -9.73
N ARG A 3 8.29 -6.04 -10.24
CA ARG A 3 6.94 -5.97 -10.82
C ARG A 3 5.93 -5.37 -9.83
N LYS A 4 6.10 -5.67 -8.54
CA LYS A 4 5.32 -5.10 -7.44
C LYS A 4 5.45 -3.58 -7.31
N ASP A 5 6.64 -3.01 -7.54
CA ASP A 5 6.84 -1.56 -7.42
C ASP A 5 6.07 -0.83 -8.53
N ASN A 6 5.98 -1.43 -9.72
CA ASN A 6 5.19 -0.86 -10.82
C ASN A 6 3.69 -0.90 -10.53
N ILE A 7 3.20 -2.02 -9.98
CA ILE A 7 1.80 -2.18 -9.58
C ILE A 7 1.47 -1.17 -8.47
N PHE A 8 2.34 -1.06 -7.46
CA PHE A 8 2.20 -0.12 -6.36
C PHE A 8 2.13 1.33 -6.84
N LYS A 9 3.03 1.75 -7.74
CA LYS A 9 2.99 3.10 -8.32
C LYS A 9 1.68 3.40 -9.05
N SER A 10 1.16 2.43 -9.82
CA SER A 10 -0.12 2.58 -10.50
C SER A 10 -1.30 2.84 -9.53
N PHE A 11 -1.25 2.31 -8.30
CA PHE A 11 -2.25 2.61 -7.27
C PHE A 11 -2.05 3.99 -6.63
N LEU A 12 -0.81 4.45 -6.50
CA LEU A 12 -0.48 5.76 -5.93
C LEU A 12 -0.79 6.92 -6.87
N GLU A 13 -0.75 6.69 -8.18
CA GLU A 13 -1.13 7.67 -9.21
C GLU A 13 -2.64 7.99 -9.21
N HIS A 14 -3.45 7.27 -8.42
CA HIS A 14 -4.88 7.49 -8.37
C HIS A 14 -5.22 8.83 -7.70
N GLU A 15 -6.11 9.61 -8.33
CA GLU A 15 -6.57 10.93 -7.86
C GLU A 15 -7.05 10.97 -6.40
N LEU A 16 -7.53 9.85 -5.84
CA LEU A 16 -8.01 9.77 -4.45
C LEU A 16 -6.89 9.97 -3.43
N ILE A 17 -5.66 9.59 -3.79
CA ILE A 17 -4.46 9.77 -2.95
C ILE A 17 -4.18 11.27 -2.76
N TYR A 18 -4.30 12.05 -3.83
CA TYR A 18 -4.11 13.50 -3.81
C TYR A 18 -5.31 14.24 -3.22
N THR A 19 -6.53 13.87 -3.62
CA THR A 19 -7.74 14.62 -3.26
C THR A 19 -8.25 14.34 -1.86
N LYS A 20 -8.18 13.09 -1.39
CA LYS A 20 -8.73 12.68 -0.08
C LYS A 20 -7.68 12.60 1.01
N TYR A 21 -6.48 12.15 0.67
CA TYR A 21 -5.38 11.98 1.62
C TYR A 21 -4.35 13.10 1.57
N ASN A 22 -4.48 14.04 0.62
CA ASN A 22 -3.64 15.23 0.47
C ASN A 22 -2.13 14.90 0.44
N LEU A 23 -1.78 13.74 -0.13
CA LEU A 23 -0.40 13.28 -0.25
C LEU A 23 0.23 13.92 -1.48
N GLN A 24 1.39 14.55 -1.29
CA GLN A 24 2.17 15.14 -2.38
C GLN A 24 3.12 14.09 -2.97
N ASP A 25 3.45 14.22 -4.26
CA ASP A 25 4.38 13.30 -4.95
C ASP A 25 5.74 13.16 -4.24
N THR A 26 6.17 14.19 -3.53
CA THR A 26 7.42 14.20 -2.76
C THR A 26 7.38 13.32 -1.51
N GLU A 27 6.19 12.99 -1.02
CA GLU A 27 5.97 12.16 0.17
C GLU A 27 5.63 10.71 -0.22
N LEU A 28 5.45 10.45 -1.52
CA LEU A 28 5.11 9.13 -2.01
C LEU A 28 6.38 8.26 -2.16
N PRO A 29 6.42 7.10 -1.50
CA PRO A 29 7.54 6.17 -1.61
C PRO A 29 7.63 5.59 -3.03
N ASN A 30 8.86 5.31 -3.46
CA ASN A 30 9.13 4.82 -4.81
C ASN A 30 9.09 3.29 -4.91
N THR A 31 9.21 2.61 -3.76
CA THR A 31 9.23 1.15 -3.68
C THR A 31 8.23 0.65 -2.66
N VAL A 32 7.74 -0.57 -2.86
CA VAL A 32 6.88 -1.25 -1.86
C VAL A 32 7.61 -1.34 -0.52
N ARG A 33 8.93 -1.53 -0.52
CA ARG A 33 9.74 -1.62 0.70
C ARG A 33 9.79 -0.31 1.49
N GLU A 34 9.89 0.83 0.81
CA GLU A 34 9.80 2.15 1.44
C GLU A 34 8.39 2.40 1.97
N ALA A 35 7.38 2.02 1.19
CA ALA A 35 5.98 2.18 1.55
C ALA A 35 5.56 1.35 2.77
N LEU A 36 6.12 0.15 2.92
CA LEU A 36 5.95 -0.67 4.14
C LEU A 36 6.57 -0.05 5.40
N ASN A 37 7.45 0.94 5.25
CA ASN A 37 8.03 1.68 6.37
C ASN A 37 7.47 3.11 6.47
N SER A 38 6.48 3.48 5.66
CA SER A 38 5.85 4.80 5.70
C SER A 38 5.02 4.97 6.96
N ASP A 39 5.05 6.17 7.53
CA ASP A 39 4.17 6.59 8.63
C ASP A 39 2.73 6.86 8.16
N THR A 40 2.52 6.98 6.84
CA THR A 40 1.22 7.23 6.25
C THR A 40 0.42 5.92 6.13
N PRO A 41 -0.70 5.76 6.87
CA PRO A 41 -1.41 4.48 6.95
C PRO A 41 -1.93 3.97 5.59
N ILE A 42 -2.41 4.88 4.73
CA ILE A 42 -2.94 4.50 3.41
C ILE A 42 -1.85 3.98 2.47
N VAL A 43 -0.67 4.61 2.48
CA VAL A 43 0.49 4.22 1.67
C VAL A 43 0.98 2.83 2.11
N LYS A 44 1.07 2.62 3.43
CA LYS A 44 1.45 1.35 4.04
C LYS A 44 0.45 0.24 3.73
N ALA A 45 -0.85 0.53 3.77
CA ALA A 45 -1.90 -0.42 3.42
C ALA A 45 -1.81 -0.88 1.96
N ILE A 46 -1.63 0.05 1.01
CA ILE A 46 -1.46 -0.29 -0.41
C ILE A 46 -0.21 -1.14 -0.62
N ALA A 47 0.89 -0.82 0.07
CA ALA A 47 2.13 -1.58 0.00
C ALA A 47 1.94 -3.04 0.45
N LEU A 48 1.20 -3.26 1.54
CA LEU A 48 0.88 -4.61 2.05
C LEU A 48 0.02 -5.41 1.09
N ILE A 49 -0.98 -4.78 0.48
CA ILE A 49 -1.83 -5.41 -0.53
C ILE A 49 -0.96 -5.93 -1.67
N VAL A 50 -0.11 -5.05 -2.21
CA VAL A 50 0.75 -5.39 -3.35
C VAL A 50 1.80 -6.45 -2.97
N ASP A 51 2.38 -6.37 -1.77
CA ASP A 51 3.34 -7.37 -1.28
C ASP A 51 2.68 -8.74 -1.02
N SER A 52 1.43 -8.75 -0.55
CA SER A 52 0.67 -9.99 -0.30
C SER A 52 0.22 -10.66 -1.60
N LEU A 53 -0.24 -9.86 -2.58
CA LEU A 53 -0.63 -10.35 -3.91
C LEU A 53 0.55 -10.98 -4.67
N GLU A 54 1.76 -10.45 -4.48
CA GLU A 54 2.96 -11.03 -5.09
C GLU A 54 3.41 -12.31 -4.36
N LYS A 55 3.33 -12.35 -3.03
CA LYS A 55 3.73 -13.51 -2.21
C LYS A 55 2.79 -14.70 -2.34
N SER A 56 1.52 -14.48 -2.65
CA SER A 56 0.57 -15.56 -2.94
C SER A 56 -0.57 -15.09 -3.84
N PRO A 57 -0.67 -15.61 -5.08
CA PRO A 57 -1.81 -15.33 -5.96
C PRO A 57 -3.12 -15.95 -5.46
N SER A 58 -3.06 -16.77 -4.39
CA SER A 58 -4.21 -17.44 -3.75
C SER A 58 -4.56 -16.87 -2.37
N SER A 59 -4.03 -15.71 -2.00
CA SER A 59 -4.44 -15.04 -0.76
C SER A 59 -5.93 -14.75 -0.85
N THR A 60 -6.73 -15.34 0.03
CA THR A 60 -8.18 -15.10 0.00
C THR A 60 -8.47 -13.66 0.40
N ASP A 61 -9.52 -13.05 -0.19
CA ASP A 61 -9.92 -11.67 0.11
C ASP A 61 -10.04 -11.39 1.61
N ASN A 62 -10.40 -12.43 2.40
CA ASN A 62 -10.47 -12.38 3.86
C ASN A 62 -9.11 -12.18 4.54
N GLU A 63 -8.06 -12.88 4.09
CA GLU A 63 -6.71 -12.74 4.65
C GLU A 63 -6.16 -11.34 4.34
N LEU A 64 -6.35 -10.90 3.09
CA LEU A 64 -5.94 -9.57 2.65
C LEU A 64 -6.64 -8.48 3.47
N ARG A 65 -7.96 -8.60 3.66
CA ARG A 65 -8.75 -7.69 4.47
C ARG A 65 -8.31 -7.67 5.94
N ASN A 66 -8.00 -8.82 6.52
CA ASN A 66 -7.55 -8.90 7.91
C ASN A 66 -6.19 -8.22 8.11
N ILE A 67 -5.25 -8.38 7.17
CA ILE A 67 -3.95 -7.70 7.20
C ILE A 67 -4.13 -6.18 7.14
N ILE A 68 -4.97 -5.69 6.22
CA ILE A 68 -5.28 -4.26 6.09
C ILE A 68 -5.92 -3.72 7.38
N LEU A 69 -6.93 -4.42 7.90
CA LEU A 69 -7.63 -4.00 9.12
C LEU A 69 -6.74 -4.01 10.35
N GLN A 70 -5.87 -5.02 10.49
CA GLN A 70 -4.90 -5.05 11.57
C GLN A 70 -4.04 -3.79 11.50
N TYR A 71 -3.45 -3.48 10.36
CA TYR A 71 -2.57 -2.33 10.21
C TYR A 71 -3.25 -0.98 10.43
N LEU A 72 -4.46 -0.79 9.90
CA LEU A 72 -5.22 0.46 10.08
C LEU A 72 -5.69 0.64 11.52
N ASN A 73 -5.95 -0.45 12.26
CA ASN A 73 -6.42 -0.39 13.64
C ASN A 73 -5.29 -0.47 14.68
N THR A 74 -4.11 -0.97 14.34
CA THR A 74 -2.94 -1.02 15.24
C THR A 74 -2.07 0.24 15.19
N ALA A 75 -2.46 1.26 14.42
CA ALA A 75 -1.93 2.61 14.58
C ALA A 75 -2.55 3.25 15.85
N ILE A 76 -2.17 2.72 17.02
CA ILE A 76 -2.41 3.30 18.34
C ILE A 76 -1.05 3.55 18.98
#